data_AF-A0A8H4UYE9-F1
#
_entry.id   AF-A0A8H4UYE9-F1
#
_cell.length_a   1.000
_cell.length_b   1.000
_cell.length_c   1.000
_cell.angle_alpha   90.00
_cell.angle_beta   90.00
_cell.angle_gamma   90.00
#
_symmetry.space_group_name_H-M   'P 1'
#
loop_
_entity.id
_entity.type
_entity.pdbx_description
1 polymer ?
#
loop_
_entity_poly.entity_id
_entity_poly.type
_entity_poly.pdbx_seq_one_letter_code
_entity_poly.pdbx_strand_id
1 'polypeptide(L)'
;MFFQSLGGAIFISVGQSVFQNGLKSYLTTHAPDIDPAVIISAGATEVQSALEKLGKLNELPIVKEAYMSGLVNSYRAALSLACLGFVAGLFVEWRKVKTDNEGIEQAIALG
;
A
#
# COMPACT_ATOMS: atom_id res chain seq x y z
N MET A 1 2.56 -17.48 -11.05
CA MET A 1 2.22 -16.17 -11.65
C MET A 1 0.91 -15.58 -11.13
N PHE A 2 -0.22 -16.29 -11.10
CA PHE A 2 -1.50 -15.73 -10.58
C PHE A 2 -1.42 -15.15 -9.16
N PHE A 3 -0.99 -15.92 -8.16
CA PHE A 3 -0.88 -15.41 -6.78
C PHE A 3 0.20 -14.31 -6.62
N GLN A 4 1.27 -14.35 -7.42
CA GLN A 4 2.34 -13.36 -7.41
C GLN A 4 1.85 -12.00 -7.93
N SER A 5 1.06 -11.97 -9.01
CA SER A 5 0.46 -10.75 -9.53
C SER A 5 -0.78 -10.31 -8.74
N LEU A 6 -1.60 -11.25 -8.25
CA LEU A 6 -2.79 -10.98 -7.45
C LEU A 6 -2.43 -10.34 -6.11
N GLY A 7 -1.41 -10.86 -5.41
CA GLY A 7 -0.94 -10.28 -4.15
C GLY A 7 -0.46 -8.84 -4.31
N GLY A 8 0.35 -8.57 -5.35
CA GLY A 8 0.81 -7.22 -5.66
C GLY A 8 -0.34 -6.26 -6.00
N ALA A 9 -1.28 -6.70 -6.85
CA ALA A 9 -2.43 -5.88 -7.26
C ALA A 9 -3.36 -5.54 -6.08
N ILE A 10 -3.63 -6.50 -5.18
CA ILE A 10 -4.45 -6.26 -3.98
C ILE A 10 -3.77 -5.23 -3.07
N PHE A 11 -2.47 -5.38 -2.80
CA PHE A 11 -1.73 -4.42 -1.97
C PHE A 11 -1.77 -3.00 -2.55
N ILE A 12 -1.58 -2.85 -3.87
CA ILE A 12 -1.67 -1.55 -4.55
C ILE A 12 -3.08 -0.97 -4.41
N SER A 13 -4.12 -1.80 -4.65
CA SER A 13 -5.52 -1.37 -4.58
C SER A 13 -5.94 -0.94 -3.18
N VAL A 14 -5.47 -1.65 -2.14
CA VAL A 14 -5.69 -1.26 -0.74
C VAL A 14 -4.95 0.03 -0.41
N GLY A 15 -3.68 0.17 -0.80
CA GLY A 15 -2.90 1.38 -0.56
C GLY A 15 -3.56 2.61 -1.20
N GLN A 16 -4.04 2.48 -2.44
CA GLN A 16 -4.79 3.52 -3.12
C GLN A 16 -6.11 3.83 -2.41
N SER A 17 -6.89 2.82 -2.03
CA SER A 17 -8.18 3.03 -1.36
C SER A 17 -8.02 3.73 -0.02
N VAL A 18 -7.06 3.31 0.80
CA VAL A 18 -6.84 3.91 2.13
C VAL A 18 -6.30 5.33 2.00
N PHE A 19 -5.39 5.58 1.07
CA PHE A 19 -4.86 6.93 0.83
C PHE A 19 -5.96 7.89 0.35
N GLN A 20 -6.74 7.49 -0.65
CA GLN A 20 -7.82 8.30 -1.20
C GLN A 20 -8.90 8.60 -0.14
N ASN A 21 -9.30 7.60 0.64
CA ASN A 21 -10.27 7.80 1.73
C ASN A 21 -9.72 8.70 2.84
N GLY A 22 -8.46 8.51 3.25
CA GLY A 22 -7.80 9.33 4.26
C GLY A 22 -7.63 10.79 3.84
N LEU A 23 -7.14 11.01 2.63
CA LEU A 23 -6.95 12.35 2.07
C LEU A 23 -8.29 13.07 1.85
N LYS A 24 -9.31 12.37 1.33
CA LYS A 24 -10.66 12.91 1.17
C LYS A 24 -11.24 13.35 2.52
N SER A 25 -11.22 12.46 3.52
CA SER A 25 -11.78 12.74 4.85
C SER A 25 -11.10 13.94 5.52
N TYR A 26 -9.78 14.07 5.36
CA TYR A 26 -9.04 15.17 5.96
C TYR A 26 -9.32 16.50 5.27
N LEU A 27 -9.30 16.52 3.92
CA LEU A 27 -9.57 17.73 3.14
C LEU A 27 -11.02 18.22 3.32
N THR A 28 -12.01 17.34 3.34
CA THR A 28 -13.40 17.76 3.63
C THR A 28 -13.58 18.39 5.01
N THR A 29 -12.70 18.08 5.96
CA THR A 29 -12.78 18.59 7.34
C THR A 29 -12.00 19.89 7.52
N HIS A 30 -10.83 20.03 6.90
CA HIS A 30 -9.90 21.15 7.13
C HIS A 30 -9.84 22.16 5.98
N ALA A 31 -10.23 21.76 4.77
CA ALA A 31 -10.22 22.59 3.56
C ALA A 31 -11.46 22.31 2.68
N PRO A 32 -12.69 22.60 3.18
CA PRO A 32 -13.94 22.25 2.49
C PRO A 32 -14.12 22.97 1.14
N ASP A 33 -13.37 24.05 0.92
CA ASP A 33 -13.40 24.86 -0.30
C ASP A 33 -12.46 24.31 -1.40
N ILE A 34 -11.73 23.23 -1.12
CA ILE A 34 -10.83 22.57 -2.07
C ILE A 34 -11.39 21.18 -2.38
N ASP A 35 -11.60 20.92 -3.67
CA ASP A 35 -12.04 19.59 -4.11
C ASP A 35 -10.91 18.55 -3.91
N PRO A 36 -11.13 17.50 -3.10
CA PRO A 36 -10.13 16.48 -2.84
C PRO A 36 -9.66 15.74 -4.10
N ALA A 37 -10.52 15.59 -5.11
CA ALA A 37 -10.19 14.91 -6.35
C ALA A 37 -9.17 15.70 -7.18
N VAL A 38 -9.20 17.04 -7.12
CA VAL A 38 -8.19 17.89 -7.76
C VAL A 38 -6.83 17.68 -7.09
N ILE A 39 -6.78 17.60 -5.75
CA ILE A 39 -5.54 17.37 -5.01
C ILE A 39 -4.98 15.96 -5.25
N ILE A 40 -5.85 14.95 -5.31
CA ILE A 40 -5.48 13.56 -5.57
C ILE A 40 -4.98 13.38 -7.00
N SER A 41 -5.63 13.99 -7.99
CA SER A 41 -5.27 13.87 -9.41
C SER A 41 -4.05 14.69 -9.80
N ALA A 42 -3.88 15.88 -9.24
CA ALA A 42 -2.67 16.70 -9.44
C ALA A 42 -1.43 16.05 -8.80
N GLY A 43 -1.61 15.36 -7.67
CA GLY A 43 -0.51 14.76 -6.92
C GLY A 43 0.36 15.81 -6.21
N ALA A 44 1.27 15.35 -5.35
CA ALA A 44 2.04 16.21 -4.45
C ALA A 44 2.93 17.25 -5.17
N THR A 45 3.31 16.99 -6.42
CA THR A 45 4.16 17.89 -7.21
C THR A 45 3.37 19.07 -7.78
N GLU A 46 2.22 18.82 -8.38
CA GLU A 46 1.42 19.88 -9.03
C GLU A 46 0.43 20.55 -8.08
N VAL A 47 0.30 20.06 -6.84
CA VAL A 47 -0.63 20.63 -5.86
C VAL A 47 -0.34 22.09 -5.53
N GLN A 48 0.93 22.49 -5.50
CA GLN A 48 1.31 23.90 -5.31
C GLN A 48 0.87 24.76 -6.49
N SER A 49 1.18 24.35 -7.72
CA SER A 49 0.71 25.04 -8.94
C SER A 49 -0.82 25.09 -9.03
N ALA A 50 -1.52 24.04 -8.61
CA ALA A 50 -2.98 24.00 -8.59
C ALA A 50 -3.56 24.98 -7.56
N LEU A 51 -2.99 25.04 -6.36
CA LEU A 51 -3.38 26.01 -5.32
C LEU A 51 -3.06 27.44 -5.72
N GLU A 52 -1.95 27.67 -6.42
CA GLU A 52 -1.56 28.98 -6.94
C GLU A 52 -2.55 29.47 -7.99
N LYS A 53 -2.97 28.59 -8.92
CA LYS A 53 -4.05 28.88 -9.90
C LYS A 53 -5.40 29.15 -9.24
N LEU A 54 -5.66 28.54 -8.07
CA LEU A 54 -6.88 28.74 -7.29
C LEU A 54 -6.80 29.95 -6.34
N GLY A 55 -5.67 30.67 -6.28
CA GLY A 55 -5.48 31.81 -5.39
C GLY A 55 -5.43 31.44 -3.90
N LYS A 56 -5.13 30.17 -3.58
CA LYS A 56 -5.25 29.57 -2.24
C LYS A 56 -3.92 29.06 -1.68
N LEU A 57 -2.83 29.79 -1.95
CA LEU A 57 -1.49 29.46 -1.43
C LEU A 57 -1.42 29.36 0.11
N ASN A 58 -2.32 30.03 0.84
CA ASN A 58 -2.39 29.95 2.31
C ASN A 58 -2.84 28.57 2.83
N GLU A 59 -3.47 27.74 1.98
CA GLU A 59 -3.98 26.40 2.32
C GLU A 59 -2.92 25.30 2.13
N LEU A 60 -1.76 25.64 1.54
CA LEU A 60 -0.62 24.75 1.32
C LEU A 60 -0.19 23.97 2.58
N PRO A 61 -0.08 24.57 3.79
CA PRO A 61 0.20 23.81 5.02
C PRO A 61 -0.92 22.80 5.36
N ILE A 62 -2.19 23.16 5.15
CA ILE A 62 -3.34 22.27 5.43
C ILE A 62 -3.32 21.07 4.48
N VAL A 63 -3.06 21.30 3.20
CA VAL A 63 -2.93 20.24 2.20
C VAL A 63 -1.75 19.32 2.54
N LYS A 64 -0.64 19.87 3.02
CA LYS A 64 0.52 19.07 3.47
C LYS A 64 0.17 18.20 4.67
N GLU A 65 -0.56 18.72 5.66
CA GLU A 65 -1.05 17.90 6.78
C GLU A 65 -2.03 16.83 6.32
N ALA A 66 -2.89 17.14 5.35
CA ALA A 66 -3.81 16.19 4.75
C ALA A 66 -3.08 15.01 4.09
N TYR A 67 -2.01 15.30 3.35
CA TYR A 67 -1.14 14.30 2.76
C TYR A 67 -0.47 13.42 3.83
N MET A 68 0.10 14.03 4.87
CA MET A 68 0.71 13.32 5.99
C MET A 68 -0.30 12.40 6.69
N SER A 69 -1.50 12.90 6.97
CA SER A 69 -2.57 12.12 7.61
C SER A 69 -3.03 10.95 6.74
N GLY A 70 -3.21 11.17 5.42
CA GLY A 70 -3.50 10.12 4.46
C GLY A 70 -2.40 9.05 4.42
N LEU A 71 -1.14 9.46 4.41
CA LEU A 71 0.03 8.58 4.45
C LEU A 71 0.09 7.73 5.73
N VAL A 72 -0.13 8.33 6.90
CA VAL A 72 -0.14 7.62 8.19
C VAL A 72 -1.24 6.56 8.23
N ASN A 73 -2.43 6.89 7.73
CA ASN A 73 -3.52 5.91 7.63
C ASN A 73 -3.18 4.75 6.69
N SER A 74 -2.60 5.05 5.52
CA SER A 74 -2.11 4.00 4.60
C SER A 74 -1.03 3.13 5.24
N TYR A 75 -0.11 3.73 6.00
CA TYR A 75 0.93 2.99 6.74
C TYR A 75 0.31 2.08 7.80
N ARG A 76 -0.69 2.53 8.55
CA ARG A 76 -1.39 1.70 9.55
C ARG A 76 -2.09 0.51 8.90
N ALA A 77 -2.75 0.71 7.76
CA ALA A 77 -3.40 -0.37 7.02
C ALA A 77 -2.38 -1.38 6.44
N ALA A 78 -1.31 -0.88 5.82
CA ALA A 78 -0.23 -1.70 5.29
C ALA A 78 0.48 -2.50 6.40
N LEU A 79 0.73 -1.88 7.56
CA LEU A 79 1.31 -2.54 8.72
C LEU A 79 0.41 -3.65 9.25
N SER A 80 -0.89 -3.40 9.36
CA SER A 80 -1.87 -4.40 9.78
C SER A 80 -1.87 -5.62 8.84
N LEU A 81 -1.87 -5.38 7.52
CA LEU A 81 -1.77 -6.42 6.50
C LEU A 81 -0.43 -7.16 6.55
N ALA A 82 0.68 -6.46 6.78
CA ALA A 82 2.00 -7.07 6.92
C ALA A 82 2.07 -7.97 8.16
N CYS A 83 1.51 -7.54 9.29
CA CYS A 83 1.39 -8.37 10.50
C CYS A 83 0.54 -9.61 10.25
N LEU A 84 -0.61 -9.47 9.59
CA LEU A 84 -1.46 -10.61 9.23
C LEU A 84 -0.74 -11.58 8.27
N GLY A 85 -0.04 -11.05 7.27
CA GLY A 85 0.76 -11.85 6.34
C GLY A 85 1.91 -12.58 7.03
N PHE A 86 2.56 -11.94 8.00
CA PHE A 86 3.60 -12.55 8.81
C PHE A 86 3.04 -13.71 9.67
N VAL A 87 1.92 -13.48 10.36
CA VAL A 87 1.24 -14.52 11.15
C VAL A 87 0.77 -15.66 10.25
N ALA A 88 0.18 -15.36 9.08
CA ALA A 88 -0.22 -16.37 8.11
C ALA A 88 0.98 -17.19 7.61
N GLY A 89 2.13 -16.55 7.36
CA GLY A 89 3.37 -17.23 6.96
C GLY A 89 3.98 -18.11 8.06
N LEU A 90 3.76 -17.78 9.34
CA LEU A 90 4.12 -18.65 10.46
C LEU A 90 3.23 -19.90 10.54
N PHE A 91 1.95 -19.77 10.18
CA PHE A 91 0.98 -20.88 10.16
C PHE A 91 1.03 -21.72 8.88
N VAL A 92 1.62 -21.22 7.80
CA VAL A 92 1.95 -22.05 6.64
C VAL A 92 2.89 -23.14 7.15
N GLU A 93 2.40 -24.39 7.12
CA GLU A 93 3.22 -25.55 7.46
C GLU A 93 4.53 -25.47 6.70
N TRP A 94 5.62 -25.30 7.44
CA TRP A 94 6.98 -25.53 6.95
C TRP A 94 7.15 -27.02 6.69
N ARG A 95 6.40 -27.58 5.74
CA ARG A 95 6.68 -28.91 5.22
C ARG A 95 8.03 -28.83 4.55
N LYS A 96 9.05 -29.39 5.20
CA LYS A 96 10.31 -29.72 4.54
C LYS A 96 9.97 -30.50 3.28
N VAL A 97 10.22 -29.92 2.11
CA VAL A 97 10.46 -30.70 0.90
C VAL A 97 11.75 -31.47 1.21
N LYS A 98 11.61 -32.67 1.78
CA LYS A 98 12.65 -33.68 1.66
C LYS A 98 12.69 -33.97 0.17
N THR A 99 13.72 -33.46 -0.50
CA THR A 99 14.07 -33.94 -1.83
C THR A 99 14.38 -35.41 -1.66
N ASP A 100 13.53 -36.28 -2.19
CA ASP A 100 13.76 -37.71 -2.31
C ASP A 100 14.87 -37.92 -3.35
N ASN A 101 16.10 -37.48 -3.04
CA ASN A 101 17.30 -37.73 -3.84
C ASN A 101 18.18 -38.81 -3.19
N GLU A 102 17.80 -39.28 -2.00
CA GLU A 102 18.52 -40.34 -1.27
C GLU A 102 18.15 -41.75 -1.80
N GLY A 103 17.06 -41.89 -2.56
CA GLY A 103 16.61 -43.16 -3.13
C GLY A 103 17.24 -43.53 -4.48
N ILE A 104 17.76 -42.56 -5.23
CA ILE A 104 18.32 -42.81 -6.59
C ILE A 104 19.81 -43.19 -6.50
N GLU A 105 20.56 -42.61 -5.56
CA GLU A 105 22.00 -42.89 -5.41
C GLU A 105 22.28 -44.31 -4.85
N GLN A 106 21.40 -44.83 -3.99
CA GLN A 106 21.52 -46.19 -3.45
C GLN A 106 21.10 -47.29 -4.44
N ALA A 107 20.23 -46.99 -5.40
CA ALA A 107 19.86 -47.91 -6.47
C ALA A 107 20.96 -48.04 -7.55
N ILE A 108 21.76 -46.99 -7.76
CA ILE A 108 22.89 -46.99 -8.70
C ILE A 108 24.15 -47.63 -8.09
N ALA A 109 24.33 -47.56 -6.76
CA ALA A 109 25.47 -48.17 -6.08
C ALA A 109 25.39 -49.71 -5.91
N LEU A 110 24.22 -50.31 -6.20
CA LEU A 110 23.96 -51.75 -6.06
C LEU A 110 23.61 -52.46 -7.40
N GLY A 111 23.70 -51.74 -8.53
CA GLY A 111 23.52 -52.29 -9.89
C GLY A 111 24.84 -52.39 -10.64
#